data_AF-A0A846Y4P0-F1
#
_entry.id   AF-A0A846Y4P0-F1
#
_cell.length_a   1.000
_cell.length_b   1.000
_cell.length_c   1.000
_cell.angle_alpha   90.00
_cell.angle_beta   90.00
_cell.angle_gamma   90.00
#
_symmetry.space_group_name_H-M   'P 1'
#
loop_
_entity.id
_entity.type
_entity.pdbx_description
1 polymer ?
#
loop_
_entity_poly.entity_id
_entity_poly.type
_entity_poly.pdbx_seq_one_letter_code
_entity_poly.pdbx_strand_id
1 'polypeptide(L)' 'MRALEQVMQTLGLASTSDALREGLKLLTREAAEVSAAEEIREFYGDQPTPLPEGVTEPSDSELAAADDMQW' A
#
# COMPACT_ATOMS: atom_id res chain seq x y z
N MET A 1 7.82 -21.49 14.85
CA MET A 1 8.24 -22.51 13.87
C MET A 1 7.08 -23.05 13.05
N ARG A 2 6.06 -23.74 13.61
CA ARG A 2 4.91 -24.27 12.82
C ARG A 2 4.20 -23.27 11.90
N ALA A 3 3.95 -22.05 12.39
CA ALA A 3 3.31 -21.01 11.57
C ALA A 3 4.15 -20.64 10.33
N LEU A 4 5.48 -20.56 10.50
CA LEU A 4 6.41 -20.28 9.40
C LEU A 4 6.45 -21.44 8.40
N GLU A 5 6.49 -22.68 8.89
CA GLU A 5 6.45 -23.88 8.05
C GLU A 5 5.18 -23.94 7.20
N GLN A 6 4.02 -23.58 7.78
CA GLN A 6 2.74 -23.58 7.07
C GLN A 6 2.67 -22.47 6.01
N VAL A 7 3.20 -21.28 6.31
CA VAL A 7 3.33 -20.20 5.32
C VAL A 7 4.27 -20.62 4.20
N MET A 8 5.44 -21.18 4.52
CA MET A 8 6.39 -21.67 3.53
C MET A 8 5.76 -22.73 2.62
N GLN A 9 4.99 -23.67 3.17
CA GLN A 9 4.26 -24.67 2.38
C GLN A 9 3.21 -24.03 1.47
N THR A 10 2.43 -23.07 1.99
CA THR A 10 1.38 -22.37 1.23
C THR A 10 1.96 -21.56 0.08
N LEU A 11 3.11 -20.95 0.30
CA LEU A 11 3.78 -20.07 -0.67
C LEU A 11 4.84 -20.80 -1.52
N GLY A 12 5.05 -22.10 -1.32
CA GLY A 12 6.01 -22.89 -2.08
C GLY A 12 7.49 -22.53 -1.83
N LEU A 13 7.84 -22.10 -0.61
CA LEU A 13 9.20 -21.70 -0.24
C LEU A 13 10.00 -22.90 0.26
N ALA A 14 11.13 -23.18 -0.39
CA ALA A 14 11.91 -24.40 -0.19
C ALA A 14 12.73 -24.38 1.12
N SER A 15 13.06 -23.20 1.65
CA SER A 15 13.89 -23.07 2.83
C SER A 15 13.53 -21.85 3.69
N THR A 16 13.96 -21.87 4.95
CA THR A 16 13.83 -20.72 5.85
C THR A 16 14.54 -19.49 5.31
N SER A 17 15.66 -19.68 4.59
CA SER A 17 16.40 -18.60 3.94
C SER A 17 15.59 -17.96 2.81
N ASP A 18 14.81 -18.75 2.06
CA ASP A 18 13.91 -18.23 1.03
C ASP A 18 12.79 -17.41 1.68
N ALA A 19 12.21 -17.90 2.78
CA ALA A 19 11.21 -17.16 3.54
C ALA A 19 11.75 -15.84 4.10
N LEU A 20 12.99 -15.85 4.61
CA LEU A 20 13.63 -14.64 5.09
C LEU A 20 13.88 -13.64 3.95
N ARG A 21 14.34 -14.12 2.79
CA ARG A 21 14.58 -13.27 1.62
C ARG A 21 13.30 -12.59 1.15
N GLU A 22 12.22 -13.36 0.99
CA GLU A 22 10.93 -12.80 0.55
C GLU A 22 10.34 -11.87 1.62
N GLY A 23 10.45 -12.23 2.90
CA GLY A 23 10.07 -11.35 4.01
C GLY A 23 10.82 -10.02 3.98
N LEU A 24 12.14 -10.02 3.77
CA LEU A 24 12.94 -8.79 3.67
C LEU A 24 12.54 -7.92 2.48
N LYS A 25 12.22 -8.52 1.32
CA LYS A 25 11.71 -7.78 0.16
C LYS A 25 10.38 -7.09 0.48
N LEU A 26 9.45 -7.81 1.10
CA LEU A 26 8.15 -7.25 1.51
C LEU A 26 8.32 -6.10 2.51
N LEU A 27 9.16 -6.29 3.53
CA LEU A 27 9.45 -5.24 4.52
C LEU A 27 10.13 -4.02 3.89
N THR A 28 11.01 -4.22 2.91
CA THR A 28 11.66 -3.11 2.19
C THR A 28 10.64 -2.29 1.41
N ARG A 29 9.68 -2.97 0.77
CA ARG A 29 8.58 -2.30 0.06
C ARG A 29 7.69 -1.52 1.02
N GLU A 30 7.28 -2.14 2.12
CA GLU A 30 6.47 -1.48 3.16
C GLU A 30 7.18 -0.24 3.71
N ALA A 31 8.46 -0.35 4.03
CA ALA A 31 9.26 0.78 4.53
C ALA A 31 9.33 1.93 3.50
N ALA A 32 9.43 1.62 2.21
CA ALA A 32 9.40 2.64 1.16
C ALA A 32 8.03 3.32 1.05
N GLU A 33 6.93 2.56 1.17
CA GLU A 33 5.56 3.10 1.16
C GLU A 33 5.31 4.03 2.38
N VAL A 34 5.76 3.62 3.57
CA VAL A 34 5.69 4.45 4.78
C VAL A 34 6.52 5.73 4.64
N SER A 35 7.76 5.62 4.16
CA SER A 35 8.64 6.78 3.92
C SER A 35 8.01 7.76 2.95
N ALA A 36 7.44 7.28 1.84
CA ALA A 36 6.77 8.13 0.86
C ALA A 36 5.55 8.85 1.47
N ALA A 37 4.74 8.15 2.29
CA ALA A 37 3.61 8.77 2.97
C ALA A 37 4.04 9.83 4.00
N GLU A 38 5.18 9.63 4.67
CA GLU A 38 5.80 10.62 5.55
C GLU A 38 6.30 11.84 4.76
N GLU A 39 7.00 11.62 3.64
CA GLU A 39 7.46 12.71 2.76
C GLU A 39 6.30 13.56 2.23
N ILE A 40 5.18 12.93 1.82
CA ILE A 40 3.98 13.64 1.38
C ILE A 40 3.41 14.50 2.52
N ARG A 41 3.31 13.93 3.73
CA ARG A 41 2.84 14.67 4.91
C ARG A 41 3.79 15.80 5.30
N GLU A 42 5.10 15.60 5.23
CA GLU A 42 6.07 16.66 5.50
C GLU A 42 5.96 17.79 4.47
N PHE A 43 5.77 17.44 3.19
CA PHE A 43 5.67 18.41 2.11
C PHE A 43 4.39 19.25 2.18
N TYR A 44 3.23 18.63 2.45
CA TYR A 44 1.94 19.33 2.52
C TYR A 44 1.56 19.79 3.93
N GLY A 45 2.23 19.29 4.98
CA GLY A 45 1.85 19.52 6.37
C GLY A 45 0.45 18.98 6.68
N ASP A 46 -0.33 19.76 7.44
CA ASP A 46 -1.75 19.49 7.72
C ASP A 46 -2.69 19.98 6.60
N GLN A 47 -2.16 20.50 5.49
CA GLN A 47 -2.99 20.99 4.40
C GLN A 47 -3.33 19.84 3.42
N PRO A 48 -4.57 19.75 2.94
CA PRO A 48 -4.91 18.81 1.89
C PRO A 48 -4.11 19.16 0.62
N THR A 49 -3.72 18.13 -0.13
CA THR A 49 -3.08 18.31 -1.43
C THR A 49 -4.02 19.10 -2.35
N PRO A 50 -3.57 20.21 -2.95
CA PRO A 50 -4.42 21.03 -3.81
C PRO A 50 -4.81 20.25 -5.07
N LEU A 51 -6.04 20.50 -5.54
CA LEU A 51 -6.46 19.96 -6.83
C LEU A 51 -5.64 20.55 -7.98
N PRO A 52 -5.38 19.77 -9.04
CA PRO A 52 -4.79 20.29 -10.26
C PRO A 52 -5.63 21.41 -10.87
N GLU A 53 -5.00 22.29 -11.65
CA GLU A 53 -5.69 23.40 -12.31
C GLU A 53 -6.81 22.90 -13.22
N GLY A 54 -7.99 23.52 -13.11
CA GLY A 54 -9.19 23.14 -13.87
C GLY A 54 -9.93 21.90 -13.36
N VAL A 55 -9.45 21.26 -12.29
CA VAL A 55 -10.14 20.13 -11.64
C VAL A 55 -10.98 20.66 -10.47
N THR A 56 -12.27 20.31 -10.46
CA THR A 56 -13.20 20.59 -9.36
C THR A 56 -13.31 19.38 -8.45
N GLU A 57 -13.61 19.61 -7.16
CA GLU A 57 -13.92 18.50 -6.24
C GLU A 57 -15.12 17.71 -6.76
N PRO A 58 -15.07 16.36 -6.71
CA PRO A 58 -16.20 15.54 -7.08
C PRO A 58 -17.36 15.76 -6.10
N SER A 59 -18.58 15.75 -6.61
CA SER A 59 -19.79 15.74 -5.78
C SER A 59 -19.99 14.39 -5.09
N ASP A 60 -20.72 14.38 -3.97
CA ASP A 60 -21.07 13.15 -3.25
C ASP A 60 -21.77 12.12 -4.16
N SER A 61 -22.58 12.59 -5.11
CA SER A 61 -23.26 11.71 -6.09
C SER A 61 -22.29 11.06 -7.08
N GLU A 62 -21.23 11.77 -7.48
CA GLU A 62 -20.20 11.22 -8.36
C GLU A 62 -19.33 10.20 -7.63
N LEU A 63 -19.01 10.46 -6.34
CA LEU A 63 -18.29 9.50 -5.49
C LEU A 63 -19.10 8.22 -5.29
N ALA A 64 -20.39 8.33 -4.92
CA ALA A 64 -21.27 7.18 -4.75
C ALA A 64 -21.42 6.37 -6.04
N ALA A 65 -21.54 7.04 -7.20
CA ALA A 65 -21.61 6.36 -8.48
C ALA A 65 -20.32 5.60 -8.81
N ALA A 66 -19.15 6.12 -8.43
CA ALA A 66 -17.86 5.46 -8.63
C ALA A 66 -17.69 4.21 -7.75
N ASP A 67 -18.15 4.25 -6.49
CA ASP A 67 -18.12 3.11 -5.58
C ASP A 67 -18.99 1.94 -6.08
N ASP A 68 -20.10 2.26 -6.75
CA ASP A 68 -21.02 1.28 -7.34
C ASP A 68 -20.50 0.67 -8.67
N MET A 69 -19.41 1.18 -9.24
CA MET A 69 -18.82 0.61 -10.45
C MET A 69 -18.10 -0.70 -10.14
N GLN A 70 -18.55 -1.79 -10.74
CA GLN A 70 -17.81 -3.05 -10.75
C GLN A 70 -16.79 -3.04 -11.90
N TRP A 71 -15.53 -3.34 -11.57
CA TRP A 71 -14.39 -3.40 -12.49
C TRP A 71 -14.27 -4.78 -13.15
#